data_AF-A0AAV0VER7-F1
#
_entry.id   AF-A0AAV0VER7-F1
#
_cell.length_a   1.000
_cell.length_b   1.000
_cell.length_c   1.000
_cell.angle_alpha   90.00
_cell.angle_beta   90.00
_cell.angle_gamma   90.00
#
_symmetry.space_group_name_H-M   'P 1'
#
loop_
_entity.id
_entity.type
_entity.pdbx_description
1 polymer ?
#
loop_
_entity_poly.entity_id
_entity_poly.type
_entity_poly.pdbx_seq_one_letter_code
_entity_poly.pdbx_strand_id
1 'polypeptide(L)'
;MLVTHGHKFSAGVWGLIVDELRNVMKRAEPTWIFFALAPTVVMSPQEPSLLGMYPDVVATLGFTFATSFPPKVISAEEVKAQRIPSCTHLAVLLALQRLAGNVLASRQRENLSISVGQARSLLSCLRESFVFARKVNDALPLRRYLQRVGWRYGRTVPSSNELPSLLPQEVMGKQQYLQMLFTALTRSINKNDLAPFEEQEEARGYMARMVQDTLEEYLAWTGVAPQHIKDGKVVPADAKQRVESFTPLIVATLREIAEFDNTELQRHMSWLYPLLTLLMLVPNVKVRVALSNVFSKGIRQLLLPR
;
A
#
# COMPACT_ATOMS: atom_id res chain seq x y z
N MET A 1 3.47 21.05 4.35
CA MET A 1 3.03 22.03 3.34
C MET A 1 1.66 21.65 2.78
N LEU A 2 1.51 20.58 1.97
CA LEU A 2 0.20 20.20 1.40
C LEU A 2 -0.89 19.89 2.45
N VAL A 3 -0.53 19.21 3.55
CA VAL A 3 -1.47 18.96 4.66
C VAL A 3 -1.77 20.27 5.39
N THR A 4 -0.73 20.93 5.92
CA THR A 4 -0.84 22.10 6.80
C THR A 4 -1.42 23.36 6.16
N HIS A 5 -1.19 23.57 4.86
CA HIS A 5 -1.57 24.80 4.15
C HIS A 5 -2.49 24.54 2.96
N GLY A 6 -2.82 23.28 2.69
CA GLY A 6 -3.61 22.90 1.53
C GLY A 6 -5.05 23.41 1.55
N HIS A 7 -5.59 23.77 2.72
CA HIS A 7 -6.89 24.42 2.85
C HIS A 7 -6.92 25.81 2.18
N LYS A 8 -5.76 26.41 1.90
CA LYS A 8 -5.63 27.69 1.19
C LYS A 8 -5.62 27.52 -0.33
N PHE A 9 -5.50 26.30 -0.85
CA PHE A 9 -5.45 26.05 -2.28
C PHE A 9 -6.85 25.91 -2.87
N SER A 10 -7.07 26.55 -4.01
CA SER A 10 -8.32 26.42 -4.76
C SER A 10 -8.46 25.02 -5.37
N ALA A 11 -9.68 24.66 -5.77
CA ALA A 11 -9.96 23.37 -6.43
C ALA A 11 -9.15 23.17 -7.72
N GLY A 12 -8.87 24.24 -8.47
CA GLY A 12 -8.02 24.20 -9.67
C GLY A 12 -6.57 23.85 -9.34
N VAL A 13 -6.01 24.46 -8.30
CA VAL A 13 -4.65 24.15 -7.82
C VAL A 13 -4.58 22.71 -7.32
N TRP A 14 -5.59 22.26 -6.57
CA TRP A 14 -5.68 20.86 -6.15
C TRP A 14 -5.78 19.88 -7.31
N GLY A 15 -6.45 20.24 -8.41
CA GLY A 15 -6.47 19.44 -9.65
C GLY A 15 -5.07 19.19 -10.19
N LEU A 16 -4.29 20.26 -10.37
CA LEU A 16 -2.91 20.16 -10.84
C LEU A 16 -2.03 19.33 -9.89
N ILE A 17 -2.17 19.53 -8.57
CA ILE A 17 -1.41 18.77 -7.57
C ILE A 17 -1.78 17.28 -7.62
N VAL A 18 -3.06 16.94 -7.69
CA VAL A 18 -3.51 15.55 -7.73
C VAL A 18 -3.05 14.86 -9.01
N ASP A 19 -3.16 15.53 -10.15
CA ASP A 19 -2.68 14.98 -11.43
C ASP A 19 -1.18 14.77 -11.41
N GLU A 20 -0.42 15.72 -10.86
CA GLU A 20 1.03 15.59 -10.75
C GLU A 20 1.44 14.47 -9.79
N LEU A 21 0.79 14.36 -8.61
CA LEU A 21 1.03 13.25 -7.69
C LEU A 21 0.79 11.89 -8.37
N ARG A 22 -0.29 11.76 -9.13
CA ARG A 22 -0.60 10.53 -9.88
C ARG A 22 0.43 10.26 -10.97
N ASN A 23 0.83 11.28 -11.72
CA ASN A 23 1.83 11.16 -12.78
C ASN A 23 3.18 10.71 -12.22
N VAL A 24 3.65 11.33 -11.13
CA VAL A 24 4.91 10.94 -10.50
C VAL A 24 4.83 9.53 -9.92
N MET A 25 3.73 9.16 -9.24
CA MET A 25 3.55 7.80 -8.73
C MET A 25 3.63 6.76 -9.85
N LYS A 26 2.90 6.96 -10.95
CA LYS A 26 2.89 6.03 -12.10
C LYS A 26 4.25 5.93 -12.77
N ARG A 27 4.99 7.04 -12.90
CA ARG A 27 6.33 7.05 -13.51
C ARG A 27 7.41 6.47 -12.59
N ALA A 28 7.22 6.58 -11.27
CA ALA A 28 8.16 6.04 -10.28
C ALA A 28 8.04 4.51 -10.12
N GLU A 29 6.95 3.89 -10.58
CA GLU A 29 6.79 2.44 -10.58
C GLU A 29 7.72 1.79 -11.60
N PRO A 30 8.67 0.95 -11.16
CA PRO A 30 9.65 0.36 -12.07
C PRO A 30 9.08 -0.84 -12.82
N THR A 31 8.08 -0.62 -13.68
CA THR A 31 7.35 -1.69 -14.39
C THR A 31 8.25 -2.55 -15.28
N TRP A 32 9.37 -1.98 -15.75
CA TRP A 32 10.33 -2.66 -16.62
C TRP A 32 11.05 -3.85 -15.98
N ILE A 33 11.04 -3.99 -14.64
CA ILE A 33 11.67 -5.13 -13.96
C ILE A 33 11.09 -6.47 -14.37
N PHE A 34 9.83 -6.51 -14.81
CA PHE A 34 9.19 -7.74 -15.27
C PHE A 34 9.72 -8.22 -16.63
N PHE A 35 10.30 -7.32 -17.45
CA PHE A 35 10.92 -7.70 -18.72
C PHE A 35 12.23 -8.46 -18.55
N ALA A 36 12.87 -8.38 -17.38
CA ALA A 36 14.11 -9.11 -17.11
C ALA A 36 13.93 -10.65 -17.10
N LEU A 37 12.69 -11.15 -17.09
CA LEU A 37 12.37 -12.58 -17.03
C LEU A 37 11.87 -13.18 -18.35
N ALA A 38 11.63 -12.38 -19.40
CA ALA A 38 11.14 -12.86 -20.69
C ALA A 38 12.29 -13.01 -21.71
N PRO A 39 12.65 -14.24 -22.16
CA PRO A 39 13.77 -14.45 -23.09
C PRO A 39 13.40 -14.28 -24.58
N THR A 40 12.13 -14.02 -24.92
CA THR A 40 11.67 -14.04 -26.31
C THR A 40 11.24 -12.65 -26.77
N VAL A 41 12.02 -12.10 -27.70
CA VAL A 41 11.72 -11.04 -28.68
C VAL A 41 10.39 -10.32 -28.40
N VAL A 42 10.46 -9.20 -27.71
CA VAL A 42 9.40 -8.18 -27.76
C VAL A 42 10.07 -6.95 -28.31
N MET A 43 9.65 -6.55 -29.52
CA MET A 43 9.97 -5.23 -30.08
C MET A 43 9.79 -4.18 -28.99
N SER A 44 10.85 -3.42 -28.72
CA SER A 44 10.87 -2.30 -27.76
C SER A 44 9.57 -1.48 -27.86
N PRO A 45 8.63 -1.58 -26.91
CA PRO A 45 7.50 -0.68 -26.88
C PRO A 45 7.98 0.59 -26.20
N GLN A 46 8.45 1.54 -27.01
CA GLN A 46 8.89 2.90 -26.70
C GLN A 46 9.93 3.02 -25.57
N GLU A 47 11.07 3.61 -25.90
CA GLU A 47 11.98 4.19 -24.91
C GLU A 47 11.17 4.82 -23.78
N PRO A 48 11.36 4.40 -22.51
CA PRO A 48 10.85 5.23 -21.43
C PRO A 48 11.52 6.59 -21.67
N SER A 49 10.69 7.63 -21.81
CA SER A 49 11.13 9.02 -21.83
C SER A 49 11.72 9.35 -20.45
N LEU A 50 12.82 8.68 -20.13
CA LEU A 50 13.66 8.90 -18.97
C LEU A 50 14.26 10.29 -19.17
N LEU A 51 14.06 11.15 -18.17
CA LEU A 51 14.75 12.42 -17.99
C LEU A 51 14.22 13.63 -18.77
N GLY A 52 12.90 13.72 -18.90
CA GLY A 52 12.20 15.02 -18.92
C GLY A 52 11.61 15.34 -17.54
N MET A 53 12.43 15.39 -16.49
CA MET A 53 11.92 15.68 -15.14
C MET A 53 11.74 17.18 -14.93
N TYR A 54 10.48 17.60 -14.79
CA TYR A 54 9.97 18.83 -14.17
C TYR A 54 11.04 19.78 -13.58
N PRO A 55 11.50 20.78 -14.36
CA PRO A 55 12.45 21.79 -13.88
C PRO A 55 11.96 22.46 -12.58
N ASP A 56 10.65 22.70 -12.50
CA ASP A 56 10.02 23.45 -11.41
C ASP A 56 9.92 22.66 -10.10
N VAL A 57 9.78 21.33 -10.17
CA VAL A 57 9.70 20.46 -8.99
C VAL A 57 11.08 20.27 -8.35
N VAL A 58 12.12 20.18 -9.19
CA VAL A 58 13.52 20.10 -8.76
C VAL A 58 13.95 21.39 -8.05
N ALA A 59 13.58 22.56 -8.61
CA ALA A 59 13.84 23.86 -8.01
C ALA A 59 13.10 24.06 -6.68
N THR A 60 11.84 23.60 -6.58
CA THR A 60 11.00 23.79 -5.38
C THR A 60 11.40 22.87 -4.22
N LEU A 61 11.96 21.69 -4.51
CA LEU A 61 12.33 20.68 -3.49
C LEU A 61 13.81 20.70 -3.09
N GLY A 62 14.63 21.58 -3.70
CA GLY A 62 16.04 21.74 -3.35
C GLY A 62 16.94 20.54 -3.71
N PHE A 63 16.51 19.70 -4.66
CA PHE A 63 17.34 18.59 -5.15
C PHE A 63 18.33 19.08 -6.20
N THR A 64 19.62 18.89 -5.98
CA THR A 64 20.66 19.10 -7.00
C THR A 64 20.87 17.82 -7.79
N PHE A 65 20.27 17.73 -8.97
CA PHE A 65 20.64 16.75 -9.98
C PHE A 65 21.53 17.43 -11.03
N ALA A 66 22.57 16.74 -11.49
CA ALA A 66 23.40 17.23 -12.58
C ALA A 66 22.52 17.45 -13.82
N THR A 67 22.31 18.71 -14.16
CA THR A 67 21.48 19.18 -15.27
C THR A 67 22.01 18.68 -16.60
N SER A 68 21.09 18.29 -17.50
CA SER A 68 21.28 17.79 -18.87
C SER A 68 21.63 16.30 -19.02
N PHE A 69 20.61 15.50 -19.36
CA PHE A 69 20.84 14.28 -20.12
C PHE A 69 20.45 14.56 -21.58
N PRO A 70 21.42 14.74 -22.50
CA PRO A 70 21.10 14.69 -23.93
C PRO A 70 20.54 13.29 -24.26
N PRO A 71 19.80 13.11 -25.38
CA PRO A 71 19.44 11.78 -25.86
C PRO A 71 20.74 11.00 -26.15
N LYS A 72 21.20 10.29 -25.13
CA LYS A 72 22.42 9.52 -25.16
C LYS A 72 22.02 8.17 -25.72
N VAL A 73 22.71 7.71 -26.76
CA VAL A 73 22.62 6.32 -27.20
C VAL A 73 23.03 5.47 -26.01
N ILE A 74 22.04 4.89 -25.33
CA ILE A 74 22.23 4.13 -24.11
C ILE A 74 22.92 2.84 -24.51
N SER A 75 24.16 2.65 -24.07
CA SER A 75 24.91 1.44 -24.35
C SER A 75 24.19 0.21 -23.76
N ALA A 76 24.41 -0.99 -24.30
CA ALA A 76 23.84 -2.23 -23.76
C ALA A 76 24.19 -2.44 -22.26
N GLU A 77 25.31 -1.87 -21.81
CA GLU A 77 25.74 -1.88 -20.41
C GLU A 77 25.00 -0.84 -19.55
N GLU A 78 24.65 0.33 -20.07
CA GLU A 78 23.76 1.29 -19.39
C GLU A 78 22.30 0.79 -19.34
N VAL A 79 21.82 0.09 -20.38
CA VAL A 79 20.52 -0.62 -20.35
C VAL A 79 20.53 -1.73 -19.30
N LYS A 80 21.63 -2.48 -19.16
CA LYS A 80 21.84 -3.42 -18.05
C LYS A 80 21.84 -2.72 -16.68
N ALA A 81 22.45 -1.54 -16.56
CA ALA A 81 22.46 -0.75 -15.33
C ALA A 81 21.06 -0.23 -14.96
N GLN A 82 20.20 0.06 -15.95
CA GLN A 82 18.80 0.44 -15.75
C GLN A 82 17.87 -0.72 -15.35
N ARG A 83 18.31 -1.98 -15.42
CA ARG A 83 17.49 -3.15 -15.04
C ARG A 83 17.15 -3.23 -13.55
N ILE A 84 17.81 -2.44 -12.71
CA ILE A 84 17.61 -2.43 -11.26
C ILE A 84 17.04 -1.06 -10.85
N PRO A 85 15.87 -1.01 -10.20
CA PRO A 85 15.32 0.25 -9.71
C PRO A 85 16.23 0.83 -8.62
N SER A 86 16.60 2.11 -8.73
CA SER A 86 17.41 2.74 -7.70
C SER A 86 16.65 2.79 -6.36
N CYS A 87 17.36 2.66 -5.24
CA CYS A 87 16.77 2.81 -3.91
C CYS A 87 16.08 4.17 -3.72
N THR A 88 16.63 5.24 -4.32
CA THR A 88 16.06 6.59 -4.26
C THR A 88 14.68 6.66 -4.92
N HIS A 89 14.53 6.08 -6.12
CA HIS A 89 13.24 6.03 -6.83
C HIS A 89 12.15 5.34 -5.99
N LEU A 90 12.51 4.24 -5.30
CA LEU A 90 11.58 3.49 -4.46
C LEU A 90 11.26 4.21 -3.15
N ALA A 91 12.21 4.96 -2.59
CA ALA A 91 11.99 5.82 -1.45
C ALA A 91 11.04 6.98 -1.80
N VAL A 92 11.18 7.56 -3.00
CA VAL A 92 10.24 8.55 -3.53
C VAL A 92 8.84 7.95 -3.68
N LEU A 93 8.71 6.76 -4.29
CA LEU A 93 7.42 6.08 -4.40
C LEU A 93 6.76 5.85 -3.03
N LEU A 94 7.52 5.39 -2.04
CA LEU A 94 7.03 5.20 -0.66
C LEU A 94 6.60 6.52 -0.01
N ALA A 95 7.36 7.60 -0.24
CA ALA A 95 7.00 8.93 0.25
C ALA A 95 5.72 9.47 -0.41
N LEU A 96 5.54 9.21 -1.71
CA LEU A 96 4.33 9.59 -2.44
C LEU A 96 3.09 8.83 -1.95
N GLN A 97 3.20 7.54 -1.65
CA GLN A 97 2.10 6.77 -1.04
C GLN A 97 1.67 7.37 0.31
N ARG A 98 2.63 7.74 1.16
CA ARG A 98 2.35 8.43 2.43
C ARG A 98 1.70 9.79 2.20
N LEU A 99 2.23 10.56 1.25
CA LEU A 99 1.70 11.89 0.92
C LEU A 99 0.26 11.80 0.40
N ALA A 100 -0.02 10.87 -0.51
CA ALA A 100 -1.35 10.62 -1.04
C ALA A 100 -2.34 10.26 0.08
N GLY A 101 -1.98 9.32 0.95
CA GLY A 101 -2.80 8.96 2.11
C GLY A 101 -3.05 10.13 3.07
N ASN A 102 -2.01 10.90 3.38
CA ASN A 102 -2.14 12.09 4.23
C ASN A 102 -3.04 13.18 3.60
N VAL A 103 -2.93 13.41 2.29
CA VAL A 103 -3.80 14.37 1.58
C VAL A 103 -5.26 13.90 1.61
N LEU A 104 -5.51 12.61 1.37
CA LEU A 104 -6.86 12.03 1.46
C LEU A 104 -7.44 12.13 2.88
N ALA A 105 -6.63 11.85 3.91
CA ALA A 105 -7.03 12.00 5.31
C ALA A 105 -7.28 13.47 5.68
N SER A 106 -6.48 14.39 5.14
CA SER A 106 -6.60 15.83 5.41
C SER A 106 -7.80 16.44 4.70
N ARG A 107 -8.14 15.96 3.49
CA ARG A 107 -9.40 16.31 2.81
C ARG A 107 -10.59 16.04 3.72
N GLN A 108 -10.52 14.94 4.45
CA GLN A 108 -11.57 14.54 5.37
C GLN A 108 -11.60 15.42 6.64
N ARG A 109 -10.46 15.88 7.17
CA ARG A 109 -10.42 16.61 8.45
C ARG A 109 -10.49 18.14 8.30
N GLU A 110 -9.83 18.68 7.29
CA GLU A 110 -9.55 20.11 7.13
C GLU A 110 -10.29 20.74 5.93
N ASN A 111 -11.29 20.02 5.37
CA ASN A 111 -12.10 20.46 4.23
C ASN A 111 -11.26 21.00 3.05
N LEU A 112 -10.21 20.26 2.67
CA LEU A 112 -9.44 20.59 1.46
C LEU A 112 -10.38 20.66 0.25
N SER A 113 -10.20 21.64 -0.63
CA SER A 113 -11.00 21.85 -1.85
C SER A 113 -10.71 20.80 -2.95
N ILE A 114 -10.53 19.54 -2.55
CA ILE A 114 -10.32 18.40 -3.43
C ILE A 114 -11.68 17.78 -3.77
N SER A 115 -12.00 17.71 -5.06
CA SER A 115 -13.25 17.13 -5.53
C SER A 115 -13.33 15.62 -5.23
N VAL A 116 -14.55 15.07 -5.21
CA VAL A 116 -14.76 13.63 -5.03
C VAL A 116 -14.04 12.83 -6.13
N GLY A 117 -14.08 13.30 -7.38
CA GLY A 117 -13.39 12.67 -8.51
C GLY A 117 -11.86 12.64 -8.35
N GLN A 118 -11.27 13.76 -7.90
CA GLN A 118 -9.83 13.85 -7.61
C GLN A 118 -9.43 12.90 -6.48
N ALA A 119 -10.22 12.85 -5.41
CA ALA A 119 -9.98 11.93 -4.29
C ALA A 119 -10.04 10.46 -4.73
N ARG A 120 -11.03 10.09 -5.56
CA ARG A 120 -11.14 8.72 -6.13
C ARG A 120 -9.95 8.39 -7.03
N SER A 121 -9.51 9.32 -7.86
CA SER A 121 -8.36 9.11 -8.75
C SER A 121 -7.06 8.93 -7.98
N LEU A 122 -6.87 9.66 -6.88
CA LEU A 122 -5.72 9.49 -5.99
C LEU A 122 -5.80 8.16 -5.22
N LEU A 123 -6.98 7.78 -4.75
CA LEU A 123 -7.24 6.50 -4.08
C LEU A 123 -7.00 5.30 -5.02
N SER A 124 -7.42 5.39 -6.29
CA SER A 124 -7.12 4.39 -7.33
C SER A 124 -5.61 4.28 -7.59
N CYS A 125 -4.91 5.41 -7.68
CA CYS A 125 -3.47 5.42 -7.88
C CYS A 125 -2.71 4.77 -6.71
N LEU A 126 -3.15 5.02 -5.47
CA LEU A 126 -2.62 4.35 -4.29
C LEU A 126 -2.84 2.82 -4.35
N ARG A 127 -4.03 2.40 -4.83
CA ARG A 127 -4.35 0.99 -5.05
C ARG A 127 -3.47 0.33 -6.08
N GLU A 128 -3.35 0.93 -7.26
CA GLU A 128 -2.47 0.47 -8.33
C GLU A 128 -1.04 0.27 -7.81
N SER A 129 -0.55 1.21 -6.99
CA SER A 129 0.81 1.19 -6.44
C SER A 129 1.10 0.02 -5.49
N PHE A 130 0.23 -0.26 -4.52
CA PHE A 130 0.46 -1.44 -3.66
C PHE A 130 0.17 -2.76 -4.38
N VAL A 131 -0.73 -2.78 -5.37
CA VAL A 131 -0.96 -3.96 -6.22
C VAL A 131 0.28 -4.26 -7.06
N PHE A 132 0.93 -3.24 -7.60
CA PHE A 132 2.21 -3.40 -8.28
C PHE A 132 3.28 -3.97 -7.33
N ALA A 133 3.43 -3.38 -6.14
CA ALA A 133 4.38 -3.86 -5.14
C ALA A 133 4.14 -5.34 -4.78
N ARG A 134 2.87 -5.73 -4.60
CA ARG A 134 2.47 -7.11 -4.37
C ARG A 134 2.89 -8.05 -5.49
N LYS A 135 2.68 -7.69 -6.76
CA LYS A 135 3.12 -8.49 -7.92
C LYS A 135 4.64 -8.75 -7.87
N VAL A 136 5.43 -7.75 -7.47
CA VAL A 136 6.88 -7.90 -7.31
C VAL A 136 7.20 -8.83 -6.14
N ASN A 137 6.52 -8.66 -5.00
CA ASN A 137 6.72 -9.48 -3.81
C ASN A 137 6.41 -10.96 -4.06
N ASP A 138 5.38 -11.25 -4.84
CA ASP A 138 4.94 -12.61 -5.19
C ASP A 138 5.82 -13.25 -6.29
N ALA A 139 6.50 -12.45 -7.11
CA ALA A 139 7.41 -12.92 -8.15
C ALA A 139 8.78 -13.38 -7.58
N LEU A 140 8.81 -14.55 -6.92
CA LEU A 140 10.05 -15.14 -6.40
C LEU A 140 11.19 -15.25 -7.43
N PRO A 141 10.97 -15.67 -8.69
CA PRO A 141 12.03 -15.69 -9.71
C PRO A 141 12.64 -14.32 -9.96
N LEU A 142 11.80 -13.28 -10.00
CA LEU A 142 12.22 -11.89 -10.19
C LEU A 142 13.08 -11.43 -9.00
N ARG A 143 12.62 -11.66 -7.78
CA ARG A 143 13.34 -11.23 -6.57
C ARG A 143 14.67 -11.94 -6.41
N ARG A 144 14.77 -13.22 -6.78
CA ARG A 144 16.03 -13.97 -6.84
C ARG A 144 16.96 -13.44 -7.92
N TYR A 145 16.45 -13.09 -9.10
CA TYR A 145 17.23 -12.41 -10.12
C TYR A 145 17.78 -11.07 -9.60
N LEU A 146 16.91 -10.22 -9.05
CA LEU A 146 17.28 -8.90 -8.51
C LEU A 146 18.30 -9.02 -7.37
N GLN A 147 18.17 -10.03 -6.50
CA GLN A 147 19.17 -10.34 -5.48
C GLN A 147 20.55 -10.65 -6.09
N ARG A 148 20.61 -11.49 -7.13
CA ARG A 148 21.85 -11.88 -7.82
C ARG A 148 22.53 -10.69 -8.48
N VAL A 149 21.75 -9.79 -9.09
CA VAL A 149 22.29 -8.56 -9.70
C VAL A 149 22.57 -7.44 -8.69
N GLY A 150 22.51 -7.73 -7.39
CA GLY A 150 22.96 -6.81 -6.35
C GLY A 150 21.88 -5.86 -5.81
N TRP A 151 20.61 -6.02 -6.17
CA TRP A 151 19.53 -5.26 -5.52
C TRP A 151 19.41 -5.69 -4.06
N ARG A 152 19.26 -4.69 -3.17
CA ARG A 152 19.20 -4.88 -1.71
C ARG A 152 18.00 -4.18 -1.06
N TYR A 153 17.15 -3.51 -1.85
CA TYR A 153 16.03 -2.75 -1.33
C TYR A 153 15.02 -3.63 -0.58
N GLY A 154 14.41 -3.09 0.48
CA GLY A 154 13.37 -3.76 1.27
C GLY A 154 13.85 -4.95 2.11
N ARG A 155 15.17 -5.08 2.33
CA ARG A 155 15.73 -5.98 3.34
C ARG A 155 15.71 -5.29 4.70
N THR A 156 15.37 -6.05 5.74
CA THR A 156 15.36 -5.56 7.12
C THR A 156 16.76 -5.62 7.72
N VAL A 157 17.55 -6.63 7.34
CA VAL A 157 18.91 -6.86 7.82
C VAL A 157 19.89 -6.91 6.63
N PRO A 158 20.89 -6.00 6.55
CA PRO A 158 21.83 -5.94 5.42
C PRO A 158 22.63 -7.22 5.16
N SER A 159 22.96 -7.97 6.21
CA SER A 159 23.71 -9.22 6.17
C SER A 159 22.85 -10.48 5.98
N SER A 160 21.53 -10.33 5.84
CA SER A 160 20.63 -11.47 5.70
C SER A 160 20.55 -11.98 4.26
N ASN A 161 20.23 -13.28 4.13
CA ASN A 161 19.85 -13.92 2.87
C ASN A 161 18.42 -13.52 2.41
N GLU A 162 17.82 -12.48 3.00
CA GLU A 162 16.49 -12.01 2.62
C GLU A 162 16.42 -11.63 1.14
N LEU A 163 15.28 -11.96 0.53
CA LEU A 163 14.99 -11.55 -0.83
C LEU A 163 14.66 -10.05 -0.83
N PRO A 164 15.27 -9.25 -1.74
CA PRO A 164 14.87 -7.86 -1.96
C PRO A 164 13.37 -7.77 -2.19
N SER A 165 12.71 -6.76 -1.66
CA SER A 165 11.24 -6.72 -1.64
C SER A 165 10.71 -5.30 -1.80
N LEU A 166 9.47 -5.20 -2.28
CA LEU A 166 8.65 -4.00 -2.18
C LEU A 166 7.62 -4.14 -1.05
N LEU A 167 7.90 -4.94 -0.02
CA LEU A 167 7.05 -5.06 1.16
C LEU A 167 6.78 -3.70 1.83
N PRO A 168 7.74 -2.75 1.91
CA PRO A 168 7.46 -1.41 2.43
C PRO A 168 6.36 -0.68 1.66
N GLN A 169 6.38 -0.73 0.32
CA GLN A 169 5.38 -0.09 -0.54
C GLN A 169 4.03 -0.79 -0.47
N GLU A 170 4.04 -2.12 -0.42
CA GLU A 170 2.81 -2.89 -0.29
C GLU A 170 2.12 -2.57 1.04
N VAL A 171 2.86 -2.69 2.15
CA VAL A 171 2.36 -2.47 3.51
C VAL A 171 1.89 -1.02 3.69
N MET A 172 2.70 -0.05 3.26
CA MET A 172 2.35 1.36 3.37
C MET A 172 1.12 1.71 2.53
N GLY A 173 1.08 1.29 1.28
CA GLY A 173 -0.06 1.56 0.41
C GLY A 173 -1.35 0.90 0.92
N LYS A 174 -1.28 -0.36 1.38
CA LYS A 174 -2.42 -1.03 2.02
C LYS A 174 -2.89 -0.28 3.27
N GLN A 175 -1.96 0.16 4.13
CA GLN A 175 -2.29 0.91 5.35
C GLN A 175 -3.02 2.22 5.03
N GLN A 176 -2.47 3.03 4.13
CA GLN A 176 -3.07 4.31 3.75
C GLN A 176 -4.43 4.11 3.07
N TYR A 177 -4.58 3.08 2.24
CA TYR A 177 -5.83 2.77 1.57
C TYR A 177 -6.90 2.30 2.55
N LEU A 178 -6.58 1.34 3.42
CA LEU A 178 -7.50 0.84 4.46
C LEU A 178 -7.92 1.97 5.40
N GLN A 179 -7.01 2.85 5.81
CA GLN A 179 -7.35 3.99 6.65
C GLN A 179 -8.46 4.86 6.02
N MET A 180 -8.42 5.05 4.69
CA MET A 180 -9.46 5.81 3.98
C MET A 180 -10.80 5.07 3.94
N LEU A 181 -10.77 3.74 3.77
CA LEU A 181 -11.98 2.93 3.82
C LEU A 181 -12.60 2.90 5.23
N PHE A 182 -11.80 2.66 6.27
CA PHE A 182 -12.28 2.71 7.66
C PHE A 182 -12.89 4.07 7.99
N THR A 183 -12.21 5.16 7.63
CA THR A 183 -12.73 6.51 7.90
C THR A 183 -14.04 6.80 7.16
N ALA A 184 -14.22 6.25 5.94
CA ALA A 184 -15.48 6.37 5.22
C ALA A 184 -16.65 5.68 5.95
N LEU A 185 -16.37 4.56 6.65
CA LEU A 185 -17.37 3.82 7.42
C LEU A 185 -17.70 4.50 8.75
N THR A 186 -16.69 4.98 9.50
CA THR A 186 -16.91 5.62 10.82
C THR A 186 -17.65 6.96 10.71
N ARG A 187 -17.58 7.65 9.56
CA ARG A 187 -18.13 9.00 9.41
C ARG A 187 -19.64 9.03 9.16
N SER A 188 -20.26 7.94 8.70
CA SER A 188 -21.73 7.88 8.53
C SER A 188 -22.49 7.98 9.85
N ILE A 189 -21.78 7.86 10.98
CA ILE A 189 -22.34 7.92 12.33
C ILE A 189 -22.42 9.38 12.84
N ASN A 190 -21.60 10.31 12.31
CA ASN A 190 -21.33 11.57 13.01
C ASN A 190 -21.60 12.90 12.26
N LYS A 191 -21.87 12.96 10.94
CA LYS A 191 -22.24 14.24 10.28
C LYS A 191 -23.14 14.08 9.04
N ASN A 192 -24.04 15.06 8.84
CA ASN A 192 -24.98 15.27 7.72
C ASN A 192 -24.39 15.32 6.29
N ASP A 193 -23.11 14.98 6.10
CA ASP A 193 -22.55 14.77 4.76
C ASP A 193 -22.78 13.31 4.38
N LEU A 194 -24.01 13.04 3.92
CA LEU A 194 -24.38 11.78 3.28
C LEU A 194 -23.51 11.60 2.03
N ALA A 195 -22.35 10.98 2.18
CA ALA A 195 -21.81 10.22 1.06
C ALA A 195 -22.95 9.30 0.58
N PRO A 196 -23.25 9.23 -0.73
CA PRO A 196 -24.30 8.38 -1.24
C PRO A 196 -24.15 6.98 -0.66
N PHE A 197 -25.25 6.40 -0.16
CA PHE A 197 -25.27 5.09 0.49
C PHE A 197 -24.49 4.01 -0.30
N GLU A 198 -24.55 4.09 -1.63
CA GLU A 198 -23.81 3.23 -2.56
C GLU A 198 -22.28 3.30 -2.40
N GLU A 199 -21.72 4.49 -2.18
CA GLU A 199 -20.27 4.68 -1.99
C GLU A 199 -19.80 4.07 -0.66
N GLN A 200 -20.65 4.10 0.36
CA GLN A 200 -20.35 3.51 1.65
C GLN A 200 -20.40 1.98 1.59
N GLU A 201 -21.41 1.40 0.96
CA GLU A 201 -21.48 -0.06 0.75
C GLU A 201 -20.33 -0.56 -0.14
N GLU A 202 -19.97 0.19 -1.18
CA GLU A 202 -18.79 -0.13 -2.00
C GLU A 202 -17.49 -0.08 -1.17
N ALA A 203 -17.29 0.98 -0.38
CA ALA A 203 -16.14 1.09 0.50
C ALA A 203 -16.09 -0.04 1.54
N ARG A 204 -17.25 -0.43 2.11
CA ARG A 204 -17.40 -1.56 3.03
C ARG A 204 -17.01 -2.88 2.37
N GLY A 205 -17.49 -3.12 1.16
CA GLY A 205 -17.16 -4.33 0.39
C GLY A 205 -15.67 -4.45 0.10
N TYR A 206 -15.02 -3.35 -0.34
CA TYR A 206 -13.57 -3.33 -0.54
C TYR A 206 -12.79 -3.48 0.76
N MET A 207 -13.24 -2.85 1.85
CA MET A 207 -12.62 -2.96 3.17
C MET A 207 -12.64 -4.40 3.64
N ALA A 208 -13.82 -5.03 3.66
CA ALA A 208 -14.00 -6.39 4.13
C ALA A 208 -13.11 -7.37 3.36
N ARG A 209 -13.14 -7.31 2.02
CA ARG A 209 -12.30 -8.17 1.17
C ARG A 209 -10.82 -7.96 1.45
N MET A 210 -10.37 -6.72 1.49
CA MET A 210 -8.95 -6.41 1.69
C MET A 210 -8.43 -6.82 3.07
N VAL A 211 -9.24 -6.59 4.12
CA VAL A 211 -8.92 -7.01 5.49
C VAL A 211 -8.89 -8.54 5.55
N GLN A 212 -9.91 -9.21 5.02
CA GLN A 212 -9.98 -10.67 4.97
C GLN A 212 -8.76 -11.27 4.27
N ASP A 213 -8.48 -10.87 3.02
CA ASP A 213 -7.32 -11.37 2.25
C ASP A 213 -6.01 -11.15 3.01
N THR A 214 -5.84 -9.98 3.63
CA THR A 214 -4.62 -9.61 4.36
C THR A 214 -4.45 -10.45 5.64
N LEU A 215 -5.53 -10.70 6.37
CA LEU A 215 -5.51 -11.53 7.59
C LEU A 215 -5.26 -13.00 7.25
N GLU A 216 -5.92 -13.53 6.23
CA GLU A 216 -5.74 -14.92 5.77
C GLU A 216 -4.30 -15.17 5.32
N GLU A 217 -3.74 -14.26 4.52
CA GLU A 217 -2.33 -14.32 4.08
C GLU A 217 -1.37 -14.29 5.26
N TYR A 218 -1.57 -13.35 6.19
CA TYR A 218 -0.73 -13.24 7.37
C TYR A 218 -0.77 -14.51 8.21
N LEU A 219 -1.97 -15.04 8.48
CA LEU A 219 -2.17 -16.29 9.21
C LEU A 219 -1.49 -17.48 8.51
N ALA A 220 -1.60 -17.57 7.18
CA ALA A 220 -0.92 -18.59 6.39
C ALA A 220 0.61 -18.50 6.53
N TRP A 221 1.18 -17.30 6.48
CA TRP A 221 2.63 -17.10 6.65
C TRP A 221 3.13 -17.40 8.07
N THR A 222 2.26 -17.25 9.09
CA THR A 222 2.61 -17.65 10.47
C THR A 222 2.53 -19.16 10.72
N GLY A 223 1.98 -19.94 9.78
CA GLY A 223 1.78 -21.39 9.94
C GLY A 223 0.59 -21.79 10.84
N VAL A 224 -0.16 -20.83 11.36
CA VAL A 224 -1.29 -21.03 12.28
C VAL A 224 -2.54 -21.55 11.57
N ALA A 225 -2.72 -21.24 10.28
CA ALA A 225 -3.91 -21.61 9.52
C ALA A 225 -3.60 -22.58 8.37
N PRO A 226 -3.20 -23.85 8.66
CA PRO A 226 -2.79 -24.81 7.65
C PRO A 226 -3.93 -25.23 6.70
N GLN A 227 -5.20 -25.00 7.05
CA GLN A 227 -6.31 -25.20 6.10
C GLN A 227 -6.20 -24.31 4.84
N HIS A 228 -5.59 -23.13 4.92
CA HIS A 228 -5.36 -22.26 3.74
C HIS A 228 -4.15 -22.70 2.90
N ILE A 229 -3.36 -23.67 3.41
CA ILE A 229 -2.23 -24.30 2.70
C ILE A 229 -2.74 -25.48 1.85
N LYS A 230 -3.90 -26.06 2.19
CA LYS A 230 -4.47 -27.24 1.51
C LYS A 230 -4.86 -26.99 0.05
N ASP A 231 -5.04 -25.74 -0.36
CA ASP A 231 -5.29 -25.35 -1.77
C ASP A 231 -4.01 -25.20 -2.62
N GLY A 232 -2.90 -25.85 -2.24
CA GLY A 232 -1.63 -25.79 -2.96
C GLY A 232 -0.85 -24.48 -2.76
N LYS A 233 -1.29 -23.60 -1.85
CA LYS A 233 -0.55 -22.40 -1.43
C LYS A 233 0.58 -22.79 -0.48
N VAL A 234 1.73 -23.15 -1.05
CA VAL A 234 2.97 -23.39 -0.29
C VAL A 234 3.36 -22.10 0.45
N VAL A 235 3.68 -22.23 1.75
CA VAL A 235 4.21 -21.11 2.54
C VAL A 235 5.44 -20.55 1.82
N PRO A 236 5.46 -19.26 1.47
CA PRO A 236 6.53 -18.72 0.65
C PRO A 236 7.86 -18.77 1.42
N ALA A 237 8.96 -18.96 0.70
CA ALA A 237 10.29 -19.09 1.30
C ALA A 237 10.71 -17.87 2.15
N ASP A 238 10.09 -16.71 1.90
CA ASP A 238 10.30 -15.46 2.62
C ASP A 238 9.18 -15.14 3.63
N ALA A 239 8.38 -16.14 4.05
CA ALA A 239 7.26 -15.95 4.97
C ALA A 239 7.64 -15.18 6.25
N LYS A 240 8.82 -15.46 6.83
CA LYS A 240 9.32 -14.72 8.00
C LYS A 240 9.42 -13.20 7.72
N GLN A 241 10.04 -12.82 6.60
CA GLN A 241 10.17 -11.42 6.18
C GLN A 241 8.81 -10.76 5.97
N ARG A 242 7.85 -11.49 5.38
CA ARG A 242 6.47 -11.02 5.18
C ARG A 242 5.75 -10.81 6.51
N VAL A 243 5.82 -11.76 7.44
CA VAL A 243 5.21 -11.66 8.79
C VAL A 243 5.76 -10.44 9.54
N GLU A 244 7.08 -10.26 9.54
CA GLU A 244 7.71 -9.10 10.20
C GLU A 244 7.23 -7.78 9.58
N SER A 245 7.20 -7.70 8.24
CA SER A 245 6.78 -6.49 7.52
C SER A 245 5.29 -6.17 7.67
N PHE A 246 4.43 -7.18 7.71
CA PHE A 246 2.97 -7.01 7.80
C PHE A 246 2.47 -6.82 9.23
N THR A 247 3.23 -7.20 10.25
CA THR A 247 2.81 -7.07 11.65
C THR A 247 2.28 -5.67 12.00
N PRO A 248 2.94 -4.56 11.62
CA PRO A 248 2.41 -3.21 11.88
C PRO A 248 1.06 -2.94 11.20
N LEU A 249 0.85 -3.45 9.98
CA LEU A 249 -0.42 -3.33 9.26
C LEU A 249 -1.52 -4.09 9.98
N ILE A 250 -1.27 -5.35 10.38
CA ILE A 250 -2.26 -6.15 11.12
C ILE A 250 -2.66 -5.45 12.42
N VAL A 251 -1.68 -4.92 13.16
CA VAL A 251 -1.94 -4.17 14.40
C VAL A 251 -2.77 -2.92 14.13
N ALA A 252 -2.47 -2.16 13.07
CA ALA A 252 -3.24 -0.98 12.71
C ALA A 252 -4.68 -1.34 12.31
N THR A 253 -4.86 -2.37 11.46
CA THR A 253 -6.17 -2.87 11.05
C THR A 253 -7.02 -3.34 12.23
N LEU A 254 -6.43 -4.10 13.18
CA LEU A 254 -7.15 -4.53 14.38
C LEU A 254 -7.56 -3.35 15.26
N ARG A 255 -6.75 -2.29 15.34
CA ARG A 255 -7.11 -1.07 16.08
C ARG A 255 -8.30 -0.37 15.45
N GLU A 256 -8.33 -0.22 14.12
CA GLU A 256 -9.48 0.38 13.42
C GLU A 256 -10.75 -0.46 13.59
N ILE A 257 -10.65 -1.79 13.50
CA ILE A 257 -11.78 -2.71 13.75
C ILE A 257 -12.32 -2.56 15.18
N ALA A 258 -11.46 -2.33 16.17
CA ALA A 258 -11.87 -2.14 17.56
C ALA A 258 -12.68 -0.85 17.79
N GLU A 259 -12.67 0.09 16.84
CA GLU A 259 -13.42 1.34 16.88
C GLU A 259 -14.75 1.26 16.09
N PHE A 260 -15.09 0.11 15.52
CA PHE A 260 -16.42 -0.12 14.96
C PHE A 260 -17.50 -0.07 16.03
N ASP A 261 -18.65 0.51 15.68
CA ASP A 261 -19.85 0.36 16.49
C ASP A 261 -20.40 -1.08 16.41
N ASN A 262 -21.33 -1.41 17.29
CA ASN A 262 -21.91 -2.76 17.36
C ASN A 262 -22.61 -3.16 16.06
N THR A 263 -23.22 -2.22 15.32
CA THR A 263 -23.95 -2.53 14.09
C THR A 263 -23.00 -2.86 12.94
N GLU A 264 -21.94 -2.06 12.77
CA GLU A 264 -20.93 -2.27 11.75
C GLU A 264 -20.12 -3.54 12.07
N LEU A 265 -19.73 -3.75 13.34
CA LEU A 265 -19.02 -4.95 13.76
C LEU A 265 -19.86 -6.20 13.46
N GLN A 266 -21.15 -6.21 13.82
CA GLN A 266 -22.05 -7.35 13.59
C GLN A 266 -22.15 -7.74 12.11
N ARG A 267 -22.13 -6.78 11.18
CA ARG A 267 -22.13 -7.04 9.73
C ARG A 267 -20.92 -7.86 9.27
N HIS A 268 -19.80 -7.74 9.96
CA HIS A 268 -18.54 -8.39 9.58
C HIS A 268 -18.25 -9.68 10.37
N MET A 269 -18.97 -9.95 11.45
CA MET A 269 -18.67 -11.07 12.36
C MET A 269 -18.62 -12.44 11.69
N SER A 270 -19.44 -12.69 10.66
CA SER A 270 -19.53 -14.00 9.99
C SER A 270 -18.20 -14.46 9.39
N TRP A 271 -17.44 -13.55 8.77
CA TRP A 271 -16.13 -13.84 8.19
C TRP A 271 -14.98 -13.42 9.12
N LEU A 272 -15.17 -12.37 9.93
CA LEU A 272 -14.10 -11.80 10.75
C LEU A 272 -13.82 -12.65 11.99
N TYR A 273 -14.85 -13.17 12.66
CA TYR A 273 -14.68 -13.88 13.94
C TYR A 273 -13.78 -15.13 13.84
N PRO A 274 -13.91 -16.00 12.81
CA PRO A 274 -12.98 -17.10 12.62
C PRO A 274 -11.52 -16.64 12.51
N LEU A 275 -11.25 -15.55 11.79
CA LEU A 275 -9.91 -15.00 11.61
C LEU A 275 -9.35 -14.41 12.90
N LEU A 276 -10.15 -13.65 13.66
CA LEU A 276 -9.77 -13.13 14.97
C LEU A 276 -9.42 -14.26 15.95
N THR A 277 -10.16 -15.36 15.89
CA THR A 277 -9.92 -16.54 16.74
C THR A 277 -8.57 -17.18 16.39
N LEU A 278 -8.27 -17.33 15.09
CA LEU A 278 -6.98 -17.85 14.63
C LEU A 278 -5.81 -16.93 15.03
N LEU A 279 -5.99 -15.61 15.01
CA LEU A 279 -4.95 -14.67 15.43
C LEU A 279 -4.52 -14.83 16.89
N MET A 280 -5.34 -15.45 17.75
CA MET A 280 -4.95 -15.74 19.14
C MET A 280 -3.76 -16.71 19.22
N LEU A 281 -3.65 -17.60 18.22
CA LEU A 281 -2.58 -18.61 18.14
C LEU A 281 -1.27 -18.03 17.58
N VAL A 282 -1.27 -16.80 17.07
CA VAL A 282 -0.08 -16.16 16.51
C VAL A 282 0.91 -15.81 17.65
N PRO A 283 2.21 -16.14 17.50
CA PRO A 283 3.21 -15.91 18.55
C PRO A 283 3.51 -14.42 18.81
N ASN A 284 3.16 -13.53 17.87
CA ASN A 284 3.45 -12.11 17.95
C ASN A 284 2.65 -11.38 19.05
N VAL A 285 3.35 -10.89 20.08
CA VAL A 285 2.75 -10.19 21.22
C VAL A 285 1.98 -8.93 20.80
N LYS A 286 2.49 -8.15 19.83
CA LYS A 286 1.84 -6.90 19.39
C LYS A 286 0.48 -7.17 18.75
N VAL A 287 0.39 -8.24 17.96
CA VAL A 287 -0.88 -8.70 17.37
C VAL A 287 -1.86 -9.11 18.47
N ARG A 288 -1.42 -9.92 19.45
CA ARG A 288 -2.29 -10.36 20.56
C ARG A 288 -2.79 -9.20 21.41
N VAL A 289 -1.94 -8.20 21.69
CA VAL A 289 -2.36 -6.98 22.42
C VAL A 289 -3.42 -6.20 21.65
N ALA A 290 -3.22 -5.98 20.34
CA ALA A 290 -4.22 -5.32 19.50
C ALA A 290 -5.54 -6.12 19.43
N LEU A 291 -5.44 -7.44 19.31
CA LEU A 291 -6.58 -8.36 19.30
C LEU A 291 -7.38 -8.31 20.60
N SER A 292 -6.70 -8.25 21.75
CA SER A 292 -7.36 -8.11 23.07
C SER A 292 -8.24 -6.86 23.13
N ASN A 293 -7.84 -5.77 22.46
CA ASN A 293 -8.66 -4.56 22.39
C ASN A 293 -9.93 -4.78 21.55
N VAL A 294 -9.84 -5.52 20.44
CA VAL A 294 -11.02 -5.88 19.62
C VAL A 294 -12.02 -6.71 20.43
N PHE A 295 -11.55 -7.73 21.16
CA PHE A 295 -12.42 -8.57 21.96
C PHE A 295 -13.04 -7.82 23.14
N SER A 296 -12.27 -6.99 23.83
CA SER A 296 -12.74 -6.26 25.02
C SER A 296 -13.69 -5.10 24.69
N LYS A 297 -13.40 -4.32 23.64
CA LYS A 297 -14.25 -3.20 23.22
C LYS A 297 -15.42 -3.63 22.36
N GLY A 298 -15.17 -4.47 21.34
CA GLY A 298 -16.20 -4.82 20.34
C GLY A 298 -16.98 -6.06 20.73
N ILE A 299 -16.33 -7.22 20.73
CA ILE A 299 -17.03 -8.52 20.82
C ILE A 299 -17.74 -8.70 22.16
N ARG A 300 -17.14 -8.25 23.27
CA ARG A 300 -17.79 -8.33 24.59
C ARG A 300 -19.11 -7.57 24.63
N GLN A 301 -19.22 -6.44 23.94
CA GLN A 301 -20.46 -5.66 23.89
C GLN A 301 -21.56 -6.38 23.09
N LEU A 302 -21.19 -7.16 22.08
CA LEU A 302 -22.13 -7.96 21.29
C LEU A 302 -22.63 -9.22 22.02
N LEU A 303 -21.85 -9.74 22.96
CA LEU A 303 -22.18 -10.97 23.71
C LEU A 303 -22.95 -10.72 25.01
N LEU A 304 -23.03 -9.47 25.49
CA LEU A 304 -23.84 -9.15 26.66
C LEU A 304 -25.33 -9.14 26.29
N PRO A 305 -26.20 -9.81 27.06
CA PRO A 305 -27.64 -9.75 26.82
C PRO A 305 -28.11 -8.30 26.96
N ARG A 306 -28.89 -7.83 25.99
CA ARG A 306 -29.65 -6.57 26.09
C ARG A 306 -30.79 -6.73 27.09
#